data_AF-A0A536MA90-F1
#
_entry.id   AF-A0A536MA90-F1
#
_cell.length_a   1.000
_cell.length_b   1.000
_cell.length_c   1.000
_cell.angle_alpha   90.00
_cell.angle_beta   90.00
_cell.angle_gamma   90.00
#
_symmetry.space_group_name_H-M   'P 1'
#
loop_
_entity.id
_entity.type
_entity.pdbx_description
1 polymer ?
#
loop_
_entity_poly.entity_id
_entity_poly.type
_entity_poly.pdbx_seq_one_letter_code
_entity_poly.pdbx_strand_id
1 'polypeptide(L)'
;MLSNALFKHITGCTSDRHGNVYFVNMFGTGSPLTNPIDPDFFVGSIVKYNVGSGQATTLLSAPFLLPYGDTIGPDGNLYVTVRSICPTLPACQGVTGGVIKITLPHTRDD
;
A
#
# COMPACT_ATOMS: atom_id res chain seq x y z
N MET A 1 -17.26 13.75 7.97
CA MET A 1 -16.13 12.98 7.41
C MET A 1 -15.14 12.74 8.53
N LEU A 2 -14.68 11.50 8.72
CA LEU A 2 -13.62 11.20 9.69
C LEU A 2 -12.28 11.40 8.99
N SER A 3 -11.49 12.36 9.44
CA SER A 3 -10.11 12.52 8.97
C SER A 3 -9.26 11.39 9.55
N ASN A 4 -8.52 10.67 8.70
CA ASN A 4 -7.58 9.66 9.16
C ASN A 4 -6.16 10.03 8.72
N ALA A 5 -5.26 10.23 9.69
CA ALA A 5 -3.88 10.66 9.42
C ALA A 5 -3.05 9.62 8.64
N LEU A 6 -3.52 8.37 8.57
CA LEU A 6 -2.88 7.32 7.78
C LEU A 6 -3.20 7.42 6.28
N PHE A 7 -4.24 8.16 5.87
CA PHE A 7 -4.54 8.34 4.46
C PHE A 7 -3.80 9.56 3.91
N LYS A 8 -2.87 9.32 2.98
CA LYS A 8 -1.98 10.37 2.44
C LYS A 8 -2.12 10.51 0.94
N HIS A 9 -1.76 9.47 0.20
CA HIS A 9 -1.77 9.46 -1.26
C HIS A 9 -2.33 8.12 -1.76
N ILE A 10 -3.64 8.00 -1.62
CA ILE A 10 -4.38 6.77 -1.92
C ILE A 10 -4.46 6.57 -3.43
N THR A 11 -3.97 5.43 -3.91
CA THR A 11 -3.93 5.06 -5.34
C THR A 11 -4.68 3.78 -5.66
N GLY A 12 -4.91 2.94 -4.65
CA GLY A 12 -5.67 1.70 -4.74
C GLY A 12 -6.56 1.51 -3.52
N CYS A 13 -7.66 0.81 -3.73
CA CYS A 13 -8.47 0.28 -2.65
C CYS A 13 -9.12 -1.05 -3.05
N THR A 14 -9.23 -1.95 -2.08
CA THR A 14 -9.98 -3.21 -2.20
C THR A 14 -10.61 -3.57 -0.85
N SER A 15 -11.56 -4.50 -0.82
CA SER A 15 -12.15 -5.01 0.42
C SER A 15 -12.08 -6.53 0.50
N ASP A 16 -12.05 -7.07 1.71
CA ASP A 16 -12.21 -8.50 1.97
C ASP A 16 -13.67 -8.86 2.33
N ARG A 17 -13.94 -10.17 2.43
CA ARG A 17 -15.25 -10.71 2.86
C ARG A 17 -15.61 -10.39 4.32
N HIS A 18 -14.64 -9.94 5.12
CA HIS A 18 -14.81 -9.62 6.54
C HIS A 18 -15.16 -8.14 6.77
N GLY A 19 -15.33 -7.35 5.70
CA GLY A 19 -15.68 -5.93 5.79
C GLY A 19 -14.50 -5.02 6.11
N ASN A 20 -13.26 -5.49 5.94
CA ASN A 20 -12.09 -4.63 5.96
C ASN A 20 -11.88 -4.02 4.57
N VAL A 21 -11.48 -2.76 4.55
CA VAL A 21 -11.04 -2.08 3.33
C VAL A 21 -9.54 -1.84 3.43
N TYR A 22 -8.80 -2.18 2.39
CA TYR A 22 -7.38 -1.95 2.28
C TYR A 22 -7.16 -0.79 1.33
N PHE A 23 -6.18 0.05 1.67
CA PHE A 23 -5.82 1.22 0.89
C PHE A 23 -4.33 1.25 0.63
N VAL A 24 -3.96 1.63 -0.58
CA VAL A 24 -2.57 1.79 -1.00
C VAL A 24 -2.16 3.25 -0.95
N ASN A 25 -1.30 3.61 0.00
CA ASN A 25 -0.55 4.87 -0.05
C ASN A 25 0.69 4.68 -0.92
N MET A 26 0.74 5.32 -2.07
CA MET A 26 1.89 5.22 -2.97
C MET A 26 3.15 5.88 -2.41
N PHE A 27 3.00 7.05 -1.78
CA PHE A 27 4.09 7.84 -1.24
C PHE A 27 4.18 7.75 0.28
N GLY A 28 5.39 7.89 0.80
CA GLY A 28 5.71 7.83 2.21
C GLY A 28 5.60 9.17 2.94
N THR A 29 6.35 9.29 4.03
CA THR A 29 6.45 10.51 4.85
C THR A 29 7.43 11.53 4.30
N GLY A 30 8.35 11.13 3.43
CA GLY A 30 9.39 12.00 2.91
C GLY A 30 8.86 13.07 1.97
N SER A 31 9.71 14.05 1.65
CA SER A 31 9.38 15.18 0.79
C SER A 31 10.04 15.08 -0.60
N PRO A 32 9.29 15.27 -1.70
CA PRO A 32 9.86 15.35 -3.04
C PRO A 32 10.51 16.72 -3.33
N LEU A 33 10.42 17.67 -2.39
CA LEU A 33 10.85 19.06 -2.58
C LEU A 33 12.25 19.36 -2.01
N THR A 34 12.96 18.33 -1.52
CA THR A 34 14.34 18.46 -1.03
C THR A 34 15.35 18.21 -2.14
N ASN A 35 16.59 18.68 -1.97
CA ASN A 35 17.71 18.39 -2.86
C ASN A 35 18.91 17.86 -2.05
N PRO A 36 19.23 16.55 -2.11
CA PRO A 36 18.57 15.52 -2.90
C PRO A 36 17.15 15.20 -2.40
N ILE A 37 16.34 14.58 -3.26
CA ILE A 37 14.99 14.12 -2.90
C ILE A 37 15.08 13.17 -1.70
N ASP A 38 14.18 13.33 -0.73
CA ASP A 38 14.08 12.46 0.42
C ASP A 38 13.69 11.04 -0.02
N PRO A 39 14.54 10.02 0.20
CA PRO A 39 14.25 8.66 -0.25
C PRO A 39 12.98 8.09 0.38
N ASP A 40 12.58 8.54 1.58
CA ASP A 40 11.36 8.08 2.25
C ASP A 40 10.09 8.53 1.51
N PHE A 41 10.18 9.48 0.58
CA PHE A 41 9.06 9.86 -0.27
C PHE A 41 8.55 8.68 -1.11
N PHE A 42 9.45 7.80 -1.57
CA PHE A 42 9.11 6.68 -2.45
C PHE A 42 8.65 5.43 -1.70
N VAL A 43 8.66 5.46 -0.37
CA VAL A 43 8.32 4.31 0.48
C VAL A 43 6.86 4.40 0.93
N GLY A 44 5.98 3.75 0.19
CA GLY A 44 4.55 3.71 0.45
C GLY A 44 4.15 2.78 1.59
N SER A 45 2.85 2.73 1.87
CA SER A 45 2.26 1.91 2.94
C SER A 45 0.91 1.33 2.53
N ILE A 46 0.52 0.24 3.18
CA ILE A 46 -0.82 -0.34 3.06
C ILE A 46 -1.58 -0.11 4.37
N VAL A 47 -2.75 0.49 4.27
CA VAL A 47 -3.61 0.79 5.42
C VAL A 47 -4.81 -0.13 5.39
N LYS A 48 -5.05 -0.85 6.49
CA LYS A 48 -6.28 -1.58 6.74
C LYS A 48 -7.24 -0.66 7.48
N TYR A 49 -8.45 -0.52 6.98
CA TYR A 49 -9.54 0.23 7.57
C TYR A 49 -10.68 -0.72 7.91
N ASN A 50 -11.08 -0.75 9.17
CA ASN A 50 -12.26 -1.48 9.59
C ASN A 50 -13.49 -0.55 9.49
N VAL A 51 -14.43 -0.89 8.62
CA VAL A 51 -15.61 -0.05 8.39
C VAL A 51 -16.53 -0.01 9.60
N GLY A 52 -16.62 -1.11 10.36
CA GLY A 52 -17.48 -1.21 11.53
C GLY A 52 -17.02 -0.36 12.71
N SER A 53 -15.71 -0.29 12.96
CA SER A 53 -15.13 0.49 14.07
C SER A 53 -14.63 1.87 13.65
N GLY A 54 -14.47 2.14 12.35
CA GLY A 54 -13.85 3.35 11.83
C GLY A 54 -12.35 3.45 12.10
N GLN A 55 -11.72 2.37 12.56
CA GLN A 55 -10.30 2.34 12.90
C GLN A 55 -9.45 2.03 11.67
N ALA A 56 -8.36 2.78 11.48
CA ALA A 56 -7.33 2.46 10.51
C ALA A 56 -6.04 2.01 11.20
N THR A 57 -5.38 1.02 10.62
CA THR A 57 -4.08 0.52 11.06
C THR A 57 -3.17 0.33 9.86
N THR A 58 -1.89 0.62 10.02
CA THR A 58 -0.89 0.29 9.01
C THR A 58 -0.69 -1.23 9.03
N LEU A 59 -1.08 -1.90 7.93
CA LEU A 59 -0.98 -3.35 7.82
C LEU A 59 0.48 -3.81 7.68
N LEU A 60 1.28 -3.01 6.98
CA LEU A 60 2.72 -3.18 6.84
C LEU A 60 3.36 -1.80 6.63
N SER A 61 4.41 -1.54 7.41
CA SER A 61 5.28 -0.35 7.30
C SER A 61 6.67 -0.66 6.70
N ALA A 62 6.88 -1.87 6.19
CA ALA A 62 8.14 -2.29 5.55
C ALA A 62 8.11 -2.01 4.04
N PRO A 63 9.26 -1.72 3.39
CA PRO A 63 9.32 -0.73 2.32
C PRO A 63 8.69 -1.23 1.03
N PHE A 64 7.44 -0.85 0.80
CA PHE A 64 6.85 -0.92 -0.52
C PHE A 64 7.37 0.26 -1.32
N LEU A 65 8.35 0.00 -2.19
CA LEU A 65 8.77 1.01 -3.13
C LEU A 65 7.62 1.24 -4.12
N LEU A 66 6.94 2.37 -4.02
CA LEU A 66 5.91 2.83 -4.94
C LEU A 66 4.79 1.79 -5.19
N PRO A 67 4.05 1.35 -4.16
CA PRO A 67 2.86 0.53 -4.35
C PRO A 67 1.78 1.34 -5.07
N TYR A 68 0.88 0.68 -5.80
CA TYR A 68 -0.13 1.37 -6.60
C TYR A 68 -1.52 0.72 -6.54
N GLY A 69 -1.73 -0.38 -7.26
CA GLY A 69 -2.98 -1.13 -7.25
C GLY A 69 -2.93 -2.31 -6.29
N ASP A 70 -4.10 -2.69 -5.78
CA ASP A 70 -4.30 -3.84 -4.92
C ASP A 70 -5.56 -4.65 -5.25
N THR A 71 -5.55 -5.93 -4.89
CA THR A 71 -6.74 -6.81 -4.98
C THR A 71 -6.65 -7.93 -3.93
N ILE A 72 -7.81 -8.42 -3.50
CA ILE A 72 -7.90 -9.70 -2.78
C ILE A 72 -7.90 -10.83 -3.79
N GLY A 73 -7.02 -11.81 -3.59
CA GLY A 73 -6.96 -13.03 -4.41
C GLY A 73 -7.98 -14.08 -3.97
N PRO A 74 -8.22 -15.13 -4.78
CA PRO A 74 -9.09 -16.25 -4.40
C PRO A 74 -8.63 -17.00 -3.14
N ASP A 75 -7.36 -16.87 -2.79
CA ASP A 75 -6.76 -17.47 -1.59
C ASP A 75 -6.90 -16.57 -0.34
N GLY A 76 -7.73 -15.52 -0.41
CA GLY A 76 -8.00 -14.61 0.70
C GLY A 76 -6.86 -13.65 1.04
N ASN A 77 -5.78 -13.63 0.27
CA ASN A 77 -4.62 -12.77 0.52
C ASN A 77 -4.65 -11.49 -0.31
N LEU A 78 -3.98 -10.44 0.16
CA LEU A 78 -3.88 -9.16 -0.53
C LEU A 78 -2.68 -9.18 -1.48
N TYR A 79 -2.91 -8.85 -2.74
CA TYR A 79 -1.89 -8.70 -3.76
C TYR A 79 -1.74 -7.22 -4.09
N VAL A 80 -0.51 -6.72 -4.13
CA VAL A 80 -0.21 -5.30 -4.38
C VAL A 80 0.82 -5.19 -5.49
N THR A 81 0.57 -4.34 -6.49
CA THR A 81 1.57 -3.97 -7.47
C THR A 81 2.55 -2.98 -6.86
N VAL A 82 3.85 -3.22 -7.03
CA VAL A 82 4.94 -2.38 -6.50
C VAL A 82 5.87 -1.93 -7.61
N ARG A 83 6.67 -0.89 -7.33
CA ARG A 83 7.68 -0.33 -8.24
C ARG A 83 7.05 0.19 -9.53
N SER A 84 5.83 0.71 -9.41
CA SER A 84 4.90 0.95 -10.52
C SER A 84 5.41 1.98 -11.53
N ILE A 85 6.21 2.95 -11.07
CA ILE A 85 6.86 3.97 -11.92
C ILE A 85 8.39 3.83 -11.94
N CYS A 86 8.94 2.70 -11.47
CA CYS A 86 10.39 2.52 -11.42
C CYS A 86 11.12 2.48 -12.76
N PRO A 87 10.52 1.98 -13.86
CA PRO A 87 11.16 2.09 -15.17
C PRO A 87 11.46 3.52 -15.61
N THR A 88 10.80 4.53 -15.02
CA THR A 88 10.95 5.94 -15.39
C THR A 88 11.64 6.80 -14.32
N LEU A 89 11.94 6.25 -13.14
CA LEU A 89 12.55 6.99 -12.04
C LEU A 89 14.05 6.66 -11.88
N PRO A 90 14.93 7.68 -11.80
CA PRO A 90 16.35 7.49 -11.46
C PRO A 90 16.57 6.72 -10.14
N ALA A 91 15.67 6.91 -9.16
CA ALA A 91 15.74 6.29 -7.84
C ALA A 91 15.60 4.74 -7.85
N CYS A 92 15.16 4.14 -8.95
CA CYS A 92 15.05 2.68 -9.08
C CYS A 92 15.45 2.14 -10.46
N GLN A 93 16.50 2.72 -11.03
CA GLN A 93 17.15 2.22 -12.24
C GLN A 93 17.51 0.73 -12.13
N GLY A 94 17.22 -0.03 -13.18
CA GLY A 94 17.47 -1.48 -13.22
C GLY A 94 16.44 -2.34 -12.48
N VAL A 95 15.37 -1.74 -11.95
CA VAL A 95 14.33 -2.47 -11.23
C VAL A 95 12.99 -2.39 -11.97
N THR A 96 12.36 -3.54 -12.23
CA THR A 96 11.06 -3.62 -12.93
C THR A 96 9.88 -3.51 -11.96
N GLY A 97 8.67 -3.34 -12.49
CA GLY A 97 7.45 -3.56 -11.71
C GLY A 97 7.40 -4.95 -11.06
N GLY A 98 6.58 -5.12 -10.04
CA GLY A 98 6.37 -6.41 -9.40
C GLY A 98 5.02 -6.52 -8.72
N VAL A 99 4.69 -7.73 -8.28
CA VAL A 99 3.52 -8.01 -7.43
C VAL A 99 4.02 -8.67 -6.16
N ILE A 100 3.56 -8.18 -5.02
CA ILE A 100 3.79 -8.80 -3.72
C ILE A 100 2.51 -9.41 -3.20
N LYS A 101 2.64 -10.47 -2.41
CA LYS A 101 1.56 -11.09 -1.67
C LYS A 101 1.71 -10.73 -0.19
N ILE A 102 0.64 -10.21 0.40
CA ILE A 102 0.53 -9.94 1.83
C ILE A 102 -0.43 -10.99 2.40
N THR A 103 0.10 -11.84 3.28
CA THR A 103 -0.71 -12.85 3.95
C THR A 103 -1.65 -12.18 4.92
N LEU A 104 -2.95 -12.30 4.68
CA LEU A 104 -3.98 -11.80 5.59
C LEU A 104 -4.35 -12.90 6.59
N PRO A 105 -4.78 -12.59 7.81
CA PRO A 105 -5.42 -13.57 8.67
C PRO A 105 -6.74 -14.03 8.04
N HIS A 106 -6.83 -15.30 7.66
CA HIS A 106 -8.06 -15.97 7.23
C HIS A 106 -8.10 -17.38 7.83
N THR A 107 -9.30 -17.88 8.09
CA THR A 107 -9.50 -19.26 8.53
C THR A 107 -9.32 -20.22 7.34
N ARG A 108 -8.98 -21.48 7.61
CA ARG A 108 -8.66 -22.47 6.57
C ARG A 108 -9.88 -22.98 5.79
N ASP A 109 -11.08 -22.54 6.20
CA ASP A 109 -12.37 -22.97 5.67
C ASP A 109 -13.06 -21.85 4.86
N ASP A 110 -12.24 -21.01 4.23
CA ASP A 110 -12.63 -19.88 3.38
C ASP A 110 -12.76 -20.29 1.92
#